data_AF-A0A838SZB3-F1
#
_entry.id   AF-A0A838SZB3-F1
#
_cell.length_a   1.000
_cell.length_b   1.000
_cell.length_c   1.000
_cell.angle_alpha   90.00
_cell.angle_beta   90.00
_cell.angle_gamma   90.00
#
_symmetry.space_group_name_H-M   'P 1'
#
loop_
_entity.id
_entity.type
_entity.pdbx_description
1 polymer ?
#
loop_
_entity_poly.entity_id
_entity_poly.type
_entity_poly.pdbx_seq_one_letter_code
_entity_poly.pdbx_strand_id
1 'polypeptide(L)'
;MSNPENSSNKGPASAAERPNTCVLAEVLASRMREHKDELTQRWLDRISARVTMDPNEIFPTEAILDHVPLLIAGIADYIEQPEKTLMADVPVVAKAMELGALRFSQGFDEYELLKEYEIFGGILFSFLSRIADEIDQPCSRGELLACAHRLFLAVTIIEQATVTHYLSLLREELSEREQRLRGFNRALTHEMKNLVGIIGGAAEILELPDIAPEQQQKMVSIIHRNTDTMRATLDNLVELSRMRNDPQQQRHVQLPAAVAEVIRQLREAAKAENVEIRVAGELPPVEVNAAAVELCLSNLVANAIKYSDADKPDRWVEISSEMSGDPESGYEMIVKVRDNGLGVPEERRARLFERFYRAHEHVHANISGTGLGLSIVRETVKTLGGRAWAEFPEDGAVFAFSIPTRRDQDPTRADAASPPSGAEVNELRDRIGSDRAAKR
;
A
#
# COMPACT_ATOMS: atom_id res chain seq x y z
N MET A 1 -34.55 6.61 79.78
CA MET A 1 -35.81 6.60 79.01
C MET A 1 -35.97 5.21 78.42
N SER A 2 -37.21 4.72 78.45
CA SER A 2 -37.67 3.33 78.51
C SER A 2 -37.41 2.46 77.27
N ASN A 3 -37.24 1.16 77.52
CA ASN A 3 -37.50 0.03 76.61
C ASN A 3 -39.04 -0.07 76.34
N PRO A 4 -39.56 -0.72 75.27
CA PRO A 4 -39.44 -2.18 75.08
C PRO A 4 -39.53 -2.73 73.62
N GLU A 5 -39.49 -4.07 73.54
CA GLU A 5 -39.71 -5.00 72.43
C GLU A 5 -40.87 -4.68 71.46
N ASN A 6 -40.74 -5.08 70.18
CA ASN A 6 -41.82 -5.83 69.52
C ASN A 6 -41.37 -6.72 68.36
N SER A 7 -42.00 -7.88 68.31
CA SER A 7 -41.94 -8.96 67.34
C SER A 7 -42.74 -8.68 66.06
N SER A 8 -42.47 -9.51 65.04
CA SER A 8 -43.44 -9.98 64.02
C SER A 8 -43.94 -8.99 62.96
N ASN A 9 -43.46 -9.14 61.71
CA ASN A 9 -44.36 -9.48 60.60
C ASN A 9 -43.62 -10.06 59.39
N LYS A 10 -43.84 -11.35 59.11
CA LYS A 10 -43.64 -11.95 57.79
C LYS A 10 -44.82 -11.52 56.91
N GLY A 11 -44.64 -10.48 56.10
CA GLY A 11 -45.41 -10.34 54.86
C GLY A 11 -44.65 -11.08 53.75
N PRO A 12 -45.29 -11.86 52.87
CA PRO A 12 -44.60 -12.38 51.70
C PRO A 12 -44.15 -11.16 50.91
N ALA A 13 -42.84 -11.06 50.65
CA ALA A 13 -42.36 -10.18 49.60
C ALA A 13 -43.13 -10.56 48.34
N SER A 14 -44.06 -9.69 47.97
CA SER A 14 -44.71 -9.61 46.69
C SER A 14 -43.72 -10.03 45.62
N ALA A 15 -44.11 -11.02 44.82
CA ALA A 15 -43.37 -11.52 43.68
C ALA A 15 -42.60 -10.37 43.03
N ALA A 16 -41.26 -10.49 43.00
CA ALA A 16 -40.44 -9.65 42.15
C ALA A 16 -41.04 -9.73 40.75
N GLU A 17 -41.67 -8.65 40.32
CA GLU A 17 -42.14 -8.47 38.95
C GLU A 17 -40.96 -8.84 38.05
N ARG A 18 -41.15 -9.89 37.24
CA ARG A 18 -40.20 -10.21 36.17
C ARG A 18 -40.01 -8.91 35.39
N PRO A 19 -38.75 -8.49 35.09
CA PRO A 19 -38.55 -7.32 34.25
C PRO A 19 -39.36 -7.55 32.98
N ASN A 20 -40.11 -6.52 32.58
CA ASN A 20 -41.05 -6.54 31.47
C ASN A 20 -40.33 -7.02 30.20
N THR A 21 -40.37 -8.33 29.93
CA THR A 21 -39.63 -8.99 28.85
C THR A 21 -40.29 -8.61 27.53
N CYS A 22 -39.59 -7.82 26.72
CA CYS A 22 -40.04 -7.47 25.37
C CYS A 22 -40.07 -8.74 24.51
N VAL A 23 -41.27 -9.28 24.26
CA VAL A 23 -41.43 -10.53 23.50
C VAL A 23 -40.85 -10.41 22.10
N LEU A 24 -41.05 -9.25 21.46
CA LEU A 24 -40.51 -8.99 20.13
C LEU A 24 -38.98 -9.04 20.12
N ALA A 25 -38.30 -8.58 21.18
CA ALA A 25 -36.85 -8.59 21.25
C ALA A 25 -36.29 -10.02 21.28
N GLU A 26 -36.88 -10.90 22.09
CA GLU A 26 -36.48 -12.32 22.17
C GLU A 26 -36.70 -13.05 20.84
N VAL A 27 -37.88 -12.87 20.23
CA VAL A 27 -38.22 -13.49 18.94
C VAL A 27 -37.30 -12.95 17.84
N LEU A 28 -37.11 -11.64 17.77
CA LEU A 28 -36.24 -11.00 16.77
C LEU A 28 -34.79 -11.50 16.91
N ALA A 29 -34.23 -11.50 18.12
CA ALA A 29 -32.86 -11.95 18.36
C ALA A 29 -32.67 -13.42 17.98
N SER A 30 -33.61 -14.29 18.36
CA SER A 30 -33.59 -15.71 17.98
C SER A 30 -33.62 -15.90 16.46
N ARG A 31 -34.54 -15.21 15.78
CA ARG A 31 -34.67 -15.26 14.31
C ARG A 31 -33.47 -14.67 13.57
N MET A 32 -32.86 -13.60 14.10
CA MET A 32 -31.63 -13.04 13.54
C MET A 32 -30.48 -14.04 13.63
N ARG A 33 -30.34 -14.78 14.74
CA ARG A 33 -29.32 -15.83 14.89
C ARG A 33 -29.56 -17.01 13.93
N GLU A 34 -30.81 -17.41 13.74
CA GLU A 34 -31.23 -18.46 12.79
C GLU A 34 -30.94 -18.08 11.32
N HIS A 35 -31.22 -16.83 10.94
CA HIS A 35 -31.11 -16.35 9.54
C HIS A 35 -29.85 -15.53 9.25
N LYS A 36 -28.84 -15.51 10.14
CA LYS A 36 -27.64 -14.66 10.00
C LYS A 36 -26.89 -14.88 8.68
N ASP A 37 -26.82 -16.13 8.21
CA ASP A 37 -26.10 -16.48 6.98
C ASP A 37 -26.89 -16.01 5.75
N GLU A 38 -28.22 -16.16 5.76
CA GLU A 38 -29.09 -15.63 4.71
C GLU A 38 -29.02 -14.09 4.63
N LEU A 39 -29.05 -13.41 5.78
CA LEU A 39 -28.93 -11.97 5.87
C LEU A 39 -27.57 -11.47 5.34
N THR A 40 -26.50 -12.19 5.66
CA THR A 40 -25.15 -11.91 5.16
C THR A 40 -25.06 -12.07 3.65
N GLN A 41 -25.62 -13.14 3.09
CA GLN A 41 -25.64 -13.36 1.63
C GLN A 41 -26.43 -12.26 0.91
N ARG A 42 -27.62 -11.89 1.41
CA ARG A 42 -28.42 -10.79 0.84
C ARG A 42 -27.68 -9.45 0.84
N TRP A 43 -26.90 -9.21 1.89
CA TRP A 43 -26.07 -8.01 2.02
C TRP A 43 -24.94 -8.02 1.00
N LEU A 44 -24.24 -9.16 0.87
CA LEU A 44 -23.14 -9.35 -0.07
C LEU A 44 -23.61 -9.18 -1.52
N ASP A 45 -24.75 -9.77 -1.88
CA ASP A 45 -25.37 -9.64 -3.21
C ASP A 45 -25.67 -8.18 -3.55
N ARG A 46 -26.16 -7.40 -2.58
CA ARG A 46 -26.50 -5.98 -2.79
C ARG A 46 -25.29 -5.07 -2.91
N ILE A 47 -24.20 -5.37 -2.21
CA ILE A 47 -22.93 -4.65 -2.34
C ILE A 47 -22.30 -4.97 -3.70
N SER A 48 -22.22 -6.25 -4.04
CA SER A 48 -21.63 -6.71 -5.31
C SER A 48 -22.36 -6.15 -6.54
N ALA A 49 -23.69 -5.98 -6.45
CA ALA A 49 -24.47 -5.36 -7.53
C ALA A 49 -24.26 -3.84 -7.70
N ARG A 50 -23.53 -3.18 -6.79
CA ARG A 50 -23.38 -1.71 -6.76
C ARG A 50 -21.95 -1.22 -6.78
N VAL A 51 -20.99 -2.02 -6.34
CA VAL A 51 -19.58 -1.65 -6.35
C VAL A 51 -19.00 -1.96 -7.74
N THR A 52 -18.27 -1.00 -8.31
CA THR A 52 -17.59 -1.10 -9.61
C THR A 52 -16.29 -1.89 -9.56
N MET A 53 -16.16 -2.85 -8.63
CA MET A 53 -14.97 -3.68 -8.46
C MET A 53 -15.12 -4.98 -9.24
N ASP A 54 -14.00 -5.52 -9.71
CA ASP A 54 -13.97 -6.83 -10.33
C ASP A 54 -14.50 -7.88 -9.32
N PRO A 55 -15.40 -8.80 -9.69
CA PRO A 55 -15.86 -9.86 -8.79
C PRO A 55 -14.71 -10.63 -8.12
N ASN A 56 -13.53 -10.71 -8.73
CA ASN A 56 -12.34 -11.34 -8.14
C ASN A 56 -11.53 -10.41 -7.19
N GLU A 57 -11.77 -9.09 -7.18
CA GLU A 57 -11.19 -8.16 -6.18
C GLU A 57 -12.04 -8.09 -4.90
N ILE A 58 -13.35 -8.34 -5.02
CA ILE A 58 -14.25 -8.56 -3.88
C ILE A 58 -14.01 -9.97 -3.27
N PHE A 59 -13.55 -10.93 -4.07
CA PHE A 59 -13.35 -12.32 -3.68
C PHE A 59 -11.93 -12.81 -4.01
N PRO A 60 -11.06 -12.79 -3.00
CA PRO A 60 -10.79 -14.06 -2.33
C PRO A 60 -10.77 -13.89 -0.81
N THR A 61 -11.45 -14.78 -0.10
CA THR A 61 -11.10 -15.40 1.20
C THR A 61 -12.40 -15.70 1.93
N GLU A 62 -12.51 -16.91 2.51
CA GLU A 62 -13.51 -17.30 3.50
C GLU A 62 -13.64 -16.28 4.67
N ALA A 63 -12.72 -15.31 4.79
CA ALA A 63 -12.65 -14.28 5.81
C ALA A 63 -13.87 -13.35 5.89
N ILE A 64 -14.46 -12.82 4.79
CA ILE A 64 -15.65 -11.93 4.91
C ILE A 64 -16.84 -12.67 5.55
N LEU A 65 -16.95 -13.97 5.26
CA LEU A 65 -18.01 -14.84 5.79
C LEU A 65 -17.88 -15.08 7.29
N ASP A 66 -16.74 -14.80 7.91
CA ASP A 66 -16.55 -14.91 9.37
C ASP A 66 -16.94 -13.63 10.13
N HIS A 67 -16.96 -12.46 9.49
CA HIS A 67 -17.16 -11.19 10.21
C HIS A 67 -18.65 -10.83 10.35
N VAL A 68 -19.38 -10.79 9.24
CA VAL A 68 -20.76 -10.26 9.22
C VAL A 68 -21.75 -11.14 10.00
N PRO A 69 -21.72 -12.48 9.94
CA PRO A 69 -22.60 -13.31 10.77
C PRO A 69 -22.38 -13.12 12.27
N LEU A 70 -21.12 -12.86 12.70
CA LEU A 70 -20.80 -12.53 14.09
C LEU A 70 -21.33 -11.14 14.48
N LEU A 71 -21.25 -10.16 13.58
CA LEU A 71 -21.85 -8.84 13.81
C LEU A 71 -23.37 -8.95 13.97
N ILE A 72 -24.05 -9.73 13.13
CA ILE A 72 -25.51 -9.98 13.25
C ILE A 72 -25.84 -10.67 14.57
N ALA A 73 -25.05 -11.66 14.99
CA ALA A 73 -25.23 -12.32 16.28
C ALA A 73 -25.04 -11.35 17.47
N GLY A 74 -24.02 -10.49 17.42
CA GLY A 74 -23.81 -9.45 18.44
C GLY A 74 -24.95 -8.42 18.50
N ILE A 75 -25.49 -8.02 17.35
CA ILE A 75 -26.68 -7.17 17.28
C ILE A 75 -27.89 -7.87 17.93
N ALA A 76 -28.08 -9.16 17.65
CA ALA A 76 -29.16 -9.95 18.25
C ALA A 76 -29.03 -10.02 19.78
N ASP A 77 -27.83 -10.26 20.29
CA ASP A 77 -27.55 -10.32 21.73
C ASP A 77 -27.83 -8.98 22.42
N TYR A 78 -27.50 -7.85 21.79
CA TYR A 78 -27.82 -6.52 22.30
C TYR A 78 -29.31 -6.19 22.29
N ILE A 79 -30.04 -6.64 21.27
CA ILE A 79 -31.49 -6.46 21.20
C ILE A 79 -32.18 -7.18 22.36
N GLU A 80 -31.74 -8.41 22.64
CA GLU A 80 -32.22 -9.28 23.71
C GLU A 80 -31.85 -8.75 25.10
N GLN A 81 -30.62 -8.28 25.28
CA GLN A 81 -30.04 -7.85 26.57
C GLN A 81 -29.50 -6.40 26.46
N PRO A 82 -30.37 -5.38 26.45
CA PRO A 82 -29.98 -3.99 26.20
C PRO A 82 -29.09 -3.39 27.30
N GLU A 83 -29.13 -3.94 28.51
CA GLU A 83 -28.24 -3.57 29.62
C GLU A 83 -26.77 -3.96 29.38
N LYS A 84 -26.49 -4.88 28.46
CA LYS A 84 -25.13 -5.16 27.98
C LYS A 84 -24.78 -4.16 26.90
N THR A 85 -23.99 -3.15 27.20
CA THR A 85 -23.52 -2.19 26.20
C THR A 85 -22.76 -2.91 25.09
N LEU A 86 -23.15 -2.72 23.82
CA LEU A 86 -22.46 -3.28 22.64
C LEU A 86 -20.95 -2.94 22.62
N MET A 87 -20.57 -1.78 23.14
CA MET A 87 -19.17 -1.37 23.28
C MET A 87 -18.38 -2.18 24.32
N ALA A 88 -19.05 -2.87 25.24
CA ALA A 88 -18.42 -3.76 26.21
C ALA A 88 -18.26 -5.19 25.64
N ASP A 89 -18.89 -5.50 24.51
CA ASP A 89 -18.75 -6.76 23.80
C ASP A 89 -17.50 -6.74 22.91
N VAL A 90 -16.35 -7.00 23.55
CA VAL A 90 -15.02 -6.97 22.93
C VAL A 90 -14.96 -7.75 21.59
N PRO A 91 -15.55 -8.95 21.46
CA PRO A 91 -15.64 -9.66 20.18
C PRO A 91 -16.29 -8.89 19.02
N VAL A 92 -17.42 -8.21 19.26
CA VAL A 92 -18.18 -7.54 18.19
C VAL A 92 -17.44 -6.32 17.68
N VAL A 93 -16.90 -5.51 18.60
CA VAL A 93 -16.09 -4.34 18.25
C VAL A 93 -14.81 -4.75 17.54
N ALA A 94 -14.12 -5.81 18.01
CA ALA A 94 -12.93 -6.34 17.34
C ALA A 94 -13.23 -6.77 15.91
N LYS A 95 -14.35 -7.47 15.67
CA LYS A 95 -14.76 -7.88 14.32
C LYS A 95 -15.11 -6.70 13.42
N ALA A 96 -15.73 -5.65 13.95
CA ALA A 96 -15.98 -4.41 13.22
C ALA A 96 -14.65 -3.73 12.80
N MET A 97 -13.66 -3.69 13.70
CA MET A 97 -12.33 -3.17 13.39
C MET A 97 -11.63 -4.01 12.31
N GLU A 98 -11.63 -5.34 12.44
CA GLU A 98 -11.05 -6.25 11.44
C GLU A 98 -11.67 -6.06 10.05
N LEU A 99 -12.99 -5.87 9.97
CA LEU A 99 -13.67 -5.55 8.73
C LEU A 99 -13.20 -4.20 8.14
N GLY A 100 -12.95 -3.20 8.99
CA GLY A 100 -12.41 -1.90 8.57
C GLY A 100 -11.00 -2.03 7.98
N ALA A 101 -10.15 -2.87 8.57
CA ALA A 101 -8.82 -3.17 8.06
C ALA A 101 -8.86 -3.91 6.72
N LEU A 102 -9.79 -4.86 6.58
CA LEU A 102 -10.01 -5.59 5.34
C LEU A 102 -10.44 -4.63 4.21
N ARG A 103 -11.42 -3.76 4.46
CA ARG A 103 -11.89 -2.78 3.46
C ARG A 103 -10.80 -1.80 3.05
N PHE A 104 -9.95 -1.39 3.99
CA PHE A 104 -8.75 -0.62 3.69
C PHE A 104 -7.82 -1.37 2.72
N SER A 105 -7.52 -2.66 2.99
CA SER A 105 -6.67 -3.46 2.11
C SER A 105 -7.26 -3.71 0.71
N GLN A 106 -8.60 -3.69 0.60
CA GLN A 106 -9.32 -3.85 -0.66
C GLN A 106 -9.47 -2.52 -1.44
N GLY A 107 -9.01 -1.40 -0.89
CA GLY A 107 -9.05 -0.10 -1.57
C GLY A 107 -10.44 0.53 -1.66
N PHE A 108 -11.36 0.15 -0.77
CA PHE A 108 -12.67 0.82 -0.65
C PHE A 108 -12.47 2.31 -0.35
N ASP A 109 -13.30 3.16 -0.93
CA ASP A 109 -13.37 4.56 -0.52
C ASP A 109 -14.32 4.79 0.68
N GLU A 110 -14.26 6.00 1.26
CA GLU A 110 -15.07 6.37 2.43
C GLU A 110 -16.57 6.31 2.14
N TYR A 111 -16.99 6.60 0.91
CA TYR A 111 -18.39 6.60 0.51
C TYR A 111 -18.93 5.17 0.35
N GLU A 112 -18.16 4.29 -0.27
CA GLU A 112 -18.47 2.87 -0.43
C GLU A 112 -18.66 2.19 0.93
N LEU A 113 -17.77 2.47 1.88
CA LEU A 113 -17.87 1.95 3.25
C LEU A 113 -19.14 2.42 3.98
N LEU A 114 -19.48 3.70 3.88
CA LEU A 114 -20.72 4.23 4.46
C LEU A 114 -21.96 3.62 3.78
N LYS A 115 -21.90 3.43 2.46
CA LYS A 115 -23.00 2.84 1.69
C LYS A 115 -23.25 1.38 2.06
N GLU A 116 -22.19 0.63 2.34
CA GLU A 116 -22.24 -0.75 2.83
C GLU A 116 -23.08 -0.87 4.12
N TYR A 117 -22.91 0.07 5.06
CA TYR A 117 -23.68 0.09 6.30
C TYR A 117 -25.11 0.62 6.13
N GLU A 118 -25.36 1.56 5.21
CA GLU A 118 -26.72 1.96 4.84
C GLU A 118 -27.52 0.75 4.30
N ILE A 119 -26.90 -0.05 3.42
CA ILE A 119 -27.51 -1.28 2.87
C ILE A 119 -27.75 -2.30 3.98
N PHE A 120 -26.75 -2.51 4.85
CA PHE A 120 -26.84 -3.44 5.97
C PHE A 120 -28.00 -3.09 6.91
N GLY A 121 -28.07 -1.83 7.35
CA GLY A 121 -29.15 -1.32 8.19
C GLY A 121 -30.52 -1.47 7.53
N GLY A 122 -30.64 -1.18 6.23
CA GLY A 122 -31.88 -1.37 5.48
C GLY A 122 -32.35 -2.83 5.40
N ILE A 123 -31.42 -3.78 5.27
CA ILE A 123 -31.73 -5.22 5.26
C ILE A 123 -32.25 -5.65 6.65
N LEU A 124 -31.54 -5.27 7.71
CA LEU A 124 -31.93 -5.63 9.07
C LEU A 124 -33.27 -4.97 9.48
N PHE A 125 -33.50 -3.72 9.08
CA PHE A 125 -34.77 -3.04 9.34
C PHE A 125 -35.94 -3.72 8.61
N SER A 126 -35.74 -4.11 7.34
CA SER A 126 -36.74 -4.88 6.58
C SER A 126 -37.02 -6.23 7.23
N PHE A 127 -35.98 -6.88 7.78
CA PHE A 127 -36.13 -8.12 8.53
C PHE A 127 -36.95 -7.92 9.81
N LEU A 128 -36.68 -6.87 10.59
CA LEU A 128 -37.48 -6.49 11.75
C LEU A 128 -38.95 -6.28 11.38
N SER A 129 -39.25 -5.51 10.34
CA SER A 129 -40.63 -5.27 9.90
C SER A 129 -41.35 -6.59 9.58
N ARG A 130 -40.69 -7.50 8.87
CA ARG A 130 -41.26 -8.82 8.55
C ARG A 130 -41.54 -9.66 9.81
N ILE A 131 -40.60 -9.71 10.76
CA ILE A 131 -40.81 -10.46 12.01
C ILE A 131 -41.94 -9.85 12.85
N ALA A 132 -42.06 -8.52 12.86
CA ALA A 132 -43.14 -7.83 13.56
C ALA A 132 -44.53 -8.13 12.95
N ASP A 133 -44.61 -8.41 11.65
CA ASP A 133 -45.85 -8.82 10.97
C ASP A 133 -46.18 -10.32 11.17
N GLU A 134 -45.16 -11.16 11.38
CA GLU A 134 -45.31 -12.64 11.50
C GLU A 134 -45.49 -13.13 12.95
N ILE A 135 -45.29 -12.28 13.96
CA ILE A 135 -45.33 -12.70 15.37
C ILE A 135 -46.76 -13.00 15.84
N ASP A 136 -46.98 -14.20 16.38
CA ASP A 136 -48.29 -14.65 16.89
C ASP A 136 -48.72 -13.94 18.19
N GLN A 137 -47.77 -13.36 18.92
CA GLN A 137 -47.98 -12.71 20.21
C GLN A 137 -48.21 -11.20 20.03
N PRO A 138 -49.14 -10.58 20.80
CA PRO A 138 -49.44 -9.15 20.65
C PRO A 138 -48.22 -8.29 20.99
N CYS A 139 -47.70 -7.56 20.00
CA CYS A 139 -46.62 -6.59 20.16
C CYS A 139 -47.20 -5.17 20.30
N SER A 140 -46.73 -4.44 21.31
CA SER A 140 -47.05 -3.03 21.48
C SER A 140 -46.21 -2.14 20.56
N ARG A 141 -46.76 -0.97 20.19
CA ARG A 141 -45.99 0.04 19.42
C ARG A 141 -44.70 0.48 20.13
N GLY A 142 -44.71 0.49 21.46
CA GLY A 142 -43.54 0.83 22.27
C GLY A 142 -42.42 -0.20 22.13
N GLU A 143 -42.74 -1.49 22.11
CA GLU A 143 -41.76 -2.57 21.90
C GLU A 143 -41.16 -2.54 20.50
N LEU A 144 -41.98 -2.31 19.47
CA LEU A 144 -41.50 -2.16 18.09
C LEU A 144 -40.52 -0.99 17.96
N LEU A 145 -40.88 0.18 18.50
CA LEU A 145 -40.00 1.35 18.49
C LEU A 145 -38.70 1.12 19.28
N ALA A 146 -38.78 0.42 20.42
CA ALA A 146 -37.61 0.08 21.21
C ALA A 146 -36.66 -0.87 20.44
N CYS A 147 -37.20 -1.91 19.79
CA CYS A 147 -36.40 -2.84 18.98
C CYS A 147 -35.78 -2.14 17.76
N ALA A 148 -36.56 -1.32 17.05
CA ALA A 148 -36.07 -0.54 15.91
C ALA A 148 -34.95 0.42 16.31
N HIS A 149 -35.11 1.12 17.44
CA HIS A 149 -34.09 2.02 17.97
C HIS A 149 -32.82 1.26 18.39
N ARG A 150 -32.94 0.13 19.07
CA ARG A 150 -31.78 -0.72 19.45
C ARG A 150 -31.04 -1.23 18.24
N LEU A 151 -31.77 -1.71 17.22
CA LEU A 151 -31.20 -2.17 15.96
C LEU A 151 -30.40 -1.05 15.26
N PHE A 152 -31.01 0.13 15.13
CA PHE A 152 -30.35 1.30 14.55
C PHE A 152 -29.07 1.68 15.31
N LEU A 153 -29.13 1.76 16.65
CA LEU A 153 -27.96 2.04 17.48
C LEU A 153 -26.86 1.00 17.29
N ALA A 154 -27.21 -0.28 17.19
CA ALA A 154 -26.24 -1.35 17.03
C ALA A 154 -25.49 -1.25 15.69
N VAL A 155 -26.21 -1.02 14.60
CA VAL A 155 -25.62 -0.76 13.28
C VAL A 155 -24.71 0.46 13.33
N THR A 156 -25.16 1.55 13.97
CA THR A 156 -24.39 2.80 14.08
C THR A 156 -23.08 2.60 14.86
N ILE A 157 -23.10 1.83 15.95
CA ILE A 157 -21.90 1.53 16.75
C ILE A 157 -20.89 0.70 15.95
N ILE A 158 -21.36 -0.31 15.21
CA ILE A 158 -20.52 -1.17 14.38
C ILE A 158 -19.93 -0.37 13.21
N GLU A 159 -20.75 0.43 12.53
CA GLU A 159 -20.31 1.36 11.49
C GLU A 159 -19.22 2.30 12.03
N GLN A 160 -19.46 2.93 13.18
CA GLN A 160 -18.51 3.84 13.80
C GLN A 160 -17.17 3.14 14.12
N ALA A 161 -17.19 1.93 14.69
CA ALA A 161 -15.98 1.18 15.00
C ALA A 161 -15.19 0.84 13.72
N THR A 162 -15.90 0.39 12.67
CA THR A 162 -15.32 0.03 11.37
C THR A 162 -14.68 1.23 10.68
N VAL A 163 -15.45 2.32 10.53
CA VAL A 163 -15.00 3.56 9.88
C VAL A 163 -13.86 4.19 10.67
N THR A 164 -13.93 4.20 12.00
CA THR A 164 -12.85 4.77 12.83
C THR A 164 -11.54 4.01 12.63
N HIS A 165 -11.59 2.67 12.57
CA HIS A 165 -10.39 1.87 12.35
C HIS A 165 -9.83 2.04 10.92
N TYR A 166 -10.72 2.01 9.92
CA TYR A 166 -10.37 2.31 8.52
C TYR A 166 -9.65 3.67 8.39
N LEU A 167 -10.23 4.73 8.97
CA LEU A 167 -9.65 6.07 8.95
C LEU A 167 -8.33 6.16 9.73
N SER A 168 -8.15 5.34 10.78
CA SER A 168 -6.89 5.26 11.51
C SER A 168 -5.77 4.71 10.62
N LEU A 169 -6.03 3.63 9.89
CA LEU A 169 -5.06 3.03 8.97
C LEU A 169 -4.72 3.98 7.82
N LEU A 170 -5.73 4.64 7.24
CA LEU A 170 -5.53 5.65 6.21
C LEU A 170 -4.65 6.81 6.71
N ARG A 171 -4.89 7.30 7.93
CA ARG A 171 -4.08 8.35 8.56
C ARG A 171 -2.65 7.88 8.82
N GLU A 172 -2.46 6.64 9.26
CA GLU A 172 -1.14 6.06 9.47
C GLU A 172 -0.36 6.01 8.16
N GLU A 173 -0.96 5.49 7.08
CA GLU A 173 -0.32 5.44 5.77
C GLU A 173 0.04 6.85 5.25
N LEU A 174 -0.89 7.81 5.39
CA LEU A 174 -0.63 9.20 5.03
C LEU A 174 0.51 9.80 5.86
N SER A 175 0.52 9.55 7.17
CA SER A 175 1.56 10.04 8.08
C SER A 175 2.93 9.47 7.73
N GLU A 176 3.01 8.16 7.45
CA GLU A 176 4.24 7.52 7.01
C GLU A 176 4.74 8.09 5.67
N ARG A 177 3.83 8.33 4.71
CA ARG A 177 4.16 8.97 3.44
C ARG A 177 4.68 10.40 3.66
N GLU A 178 4.01 11.18 4.50
CA GLU A 178 4.45 12.54 4.85
C GLU A 178 5.80 12.55 5.57
N GLN A 179 6.01 11.67 6.55
CA GLN A 179 7.26 11.60 7.30
C GLN A 179 8.43 11.21 6.37
N ARG A 180 8.19 10.28 5.43
CA ARG A 180 9.15 9.94 4.38
C ARG A 180 9.49 11.14 3.49
N LEU A 181 8.51 11.92 3.07
CA LEU A 181 8.71 13.13 2.26
C LEU A 181 9.45 14.23 3.05
N ARG A 182 9.07 14.47 4.30
CA ARG A 182 9.74 15.46 5.17
C ARG A 182 11.19 15.06 5.48
N GLY A 183 11.46 13.76 5.66
CA GLY A 183 12.81 13.23 5.82
C GLY A 183 13.65 13.43 4.56
N PHE A 184 13.07 13.18 3.38
CA PHE A 184 13.70 13.45 2.08
C PHE A 184 14.11 14.91 1.94
N ASN A 185 13.15 15.84 2.10
CA ASN A 185 13.35 17.26 1.90
C ASN A 185 14.36 17.87 2.89
N ARG A 186 14.39 17.38 4.14
CA ARG A 186 15.40 17.81 5.11
C ARG A 186 16.80 17.43 4.67
N ALA A 187 16.97 16.22 4.17
CA ALA A 187 18.29 15.69 3.86
C ALA A 187 18.82 16.15 2.48
N LEU A 188 18.00 16.11 1.41
CA LEU A 188 17.63 17.33 0.69
C LEU A 188 18.49 18.59 0.90
N THR A 189 17.91 19.42 1.75
CA THR A 189 18.39 20.74 2.09
C THR A 189 19.78 20.68 2.72
N HIS A 190 20.07 19.68 3.54
CA HIS A 190 21.38 19.53 4.19
C HIS A 190 22.49 19.30 3.17
N GLU A 191 22.28 18.41 2.21
CA GLU A 191 23.28 18.11 1.18
C GLU A 191 23.50 19.32 0.27
N MET A 192 22.43 19.99 -0.14
CA MET A 192 22.54 21.23 -0.93
C MET A 192 23.30 22.31 -0.17
N LYS A 193 23.04 22.49 1.13
CA LYS A 193 23.79 23.44 1.97
C LYS A 193 25.27 23.08 2.06
N ASN A 194 25.61 21.81 2.20
CA ASN A 194 27.00 21.36 2.23
C ASN A 194 27.72 21.65 0.91
N LEU A 195 27.11 21.28 -0.23
CA LEU A 195 27.68 21.52 -1.56
C LEU A 195 27.86 23.02 -1.82
N VAL A 196 26.85 23.83 -1.51
CA VAL A 196 26.92 25.30 -1.62
C VAL A 196 28.00 25.88 -0.70
N GLY A 197 28.13 25.37 0.52
CA GLY A 197 29.18 25.80 1.46
C GLY A 197 30.60 25.50 0.95
N ILE A 198 30.81 24.31 0.37
CA ILE A 198 32.10 23.92 -0.22
C ILE A 198 32.43 24.80 -1.43
N ILE A 199 31.45 25.04 -2.31
CA ILE A 199 31.62 25.92 -3.48
C ILE A 199 31.93 27.36 -3.03
N GLY A 200 31.20 27.86 -2.04
CA GLY A 200 31.41 29.20 -1.47
C GLY A 200 32.80 29.35 -0.86
N GLY A 201 33.22 28.44 0.01
CA GLY A 201 34.56 28.49 0.61
C GLY A 201 35.68 28.33 -0.41
N ALA A 202 35.47 27.54 -1.47
CA ALA A 202 36.41 27.44 -2.59
C ALA A 202 36.51 28.77 -3.35
N ALA A 203 35.39 29.44 -3.60
CA ALA A 203 35.36 30.76 -4.23
C ALA A 203 36.05 31.83 -3.35
N GLU A 204 35.81 31.84 -2.03
CA GLU A 204 36.48 32.75 -1.09
C GLU A 204 38.01 32.60 -1.11
N ILE A 205 38.52 31.36 -1.22
CA ILE A 205 39.96 31.10 -1.33
C ILE A 205 40.52 31.68 -2.64
N LEU A 206 39.76 31.60 -3.74
CA LEU A 206 40.17 32.15 -5.04
C LEU A 206 40.23 33.68 -5.06
N GLU A 207 39.56 34.37 -4.11
CA GLU A 207 39.60 35.82 -3.97
C GLU A 207 40.83 36.33 -3.19
N LEU A 208 41.60 35.44 -2.54
CA LEU A 208 42.80 35.83 -1.80
C LEU A 208 43.90 36.33 -2.76
N PRO A 209 44.56 37.46 -2.45
CA PRO A 209 45.73 37.90 -3.20
C PRO A 209 46.90 36.89 -3.05
N ASP A 210 47.67 36.70 -4.12
CA ASP A 210 48.86 35.83 -4.19
C ASP A 210 48.61 34.31 -4.02
N ILE A 211 47.46 33.80 -4.46
CA ILE A 211 47.21 32.34 -4.53
C ILE A 211 48.15 31.67 -5.55
N ALA A 212 48.79 30.56 -5.13
CA ALA A 212 49.63 29.77 -6.02
C ALA A 212 48.79 29.15 -7.16
N PRO A 213 49.30 29.08 -8.41
CA PRO A 213 48.56 28.54 -9.56
C PRO A 213 48.02 27.12 -9.35
N GLU A 214 48.77 26.28 -8.64
CA GLU A 214 48.38 24.90 -8.29
C GLU A 214 47.17 24.87 -7.35
N GLN A 215 47.17 25.76 -6.35
CA GLN A 215 46.06 25.89 -5.40
C GLN A 215 44.82 26.49 -6.08
N GLN A 216 45.01 27.41 -7.02
CA GLN A 216 43.94 27.96 -7.85
C GLN A 216 43.26 26.86 -8.69
N GLN A 217 44.04 26.04 -9.40
CA GLN A 217 43.51 24.92 -10.19
C GLN A 217 42.76 23.91 -9.32
N LYS A 218 43.29 23.60 -8.14
CA LYS A 218 42.63 22.71 -7.18
C LYS A 218 41.27 23.26 -6.76
N MET A 219 41.17 24.55 -6.51
CA MET A 219 39.94 25.17 -6.03
C MET A 219 38.88 25.29 -7.15
N VAL A 220 39.30 25.60 -8.37
CA VAL A 220 38.45 25.52 -9.58
C VAL A 220 37.92 24.09 -9.79
N SER A 221 38.78 23.08 -9.62
CA SER A 221 38.37 21.67 -9.71
C SER A 221 37.32 21.29 -8.66
N ILE A 222 37.49 21.77 -7.41
CA ILE A 222 36.51 21.57 -6.33
C ILE A 222 35.16 22.19 -6.70
N ILE A 223 35.13 23.41 -7.24
CA ILE A 223 33.89 24.08 -7.66
C ILE A 223 33.18 23.30 -8.76
N HIS A 224 33.89 22.90 -9.82
CA HIS A 224 33.31 22.12 -10.92
C HIS A 224 32.72 20.81 -10.43
N ARG A 225 33.49 20.04 -9.66
CA ARG A 225 33.04 18.74 -9.14
C ARG A 225 31.78 18.83 -8.29
N ASN A 226 31.69 19.82 -7.40
CA ASN A 226 30.52 20.00 -6.54
C ASN A 226 29.32 20.54 -7.33
N THR A 227 29.55 21.38 -8.34
CA THR A 227 28.49 21.88 -9.24
C THR A 227 27.89 20.75 -10.08
N ASP A 228 28.72 19.85 -10.60
CA ASP A 228 28.26 18.68 -11.37
C ASP A 228 27.49 17.70 -10.47
N THR A 229 27.95 17.51 -9.22
CA THR A 229 27.24 16.71 -8.22
C THR A 229 25.87 17.31 -7.88
N MET A 230 25.79 18.63 -7.74
CA MET A 230 24.54 19.35 -7.50
C MET A 230 23.57 19.21 -8.67
N ARG A 231 24.07 19.35 -9.91
CA ARG A 231 23.28 19.17 -11.14
C ARG A 231 22.70 17.76 -11.22
N ALA A 232 23.53 16.73 -11.06
CA ALA A 232 23.07 15.33 -11.09
C ALA A 232 21.99 15.07 -10.02
N THR A 233 22.10 15.70 -8.85
CA THR A 233 21.09 15.55 -7.78
C THR A 233 19.77 16.25 -8.12
N LEU A 234 19.83 17.42 -8.77
CA LEU A 234 18.64 18.13 -9.24
C LEU A 234 17.96 17.38 -10.39
N ASP A 235 18.71 16.84 -11.34
CA ASP A 235 18.18 16.07 -12.46
C ASP A 235 17.42 14.82 -11.96
N ASN A 236 18.03 14.07 -11.03
CA ASN A 236 17.37 12.96 -10.34
C ASN A 236 16.07 13.38 -9.63
N LEU A 237 16.03 14.56 -9.01
CA LEU A 237 14.83 15.08 -8.34
C LEU A 237 13.72 15.45 -9.33
N VAL A 238 14.08 16.04 -10.47
CA VAL A 238 13.15 16.38 -11.54
C VAL A 238 12.57 15.12 -12.17
N GLU A 239 13.39 14.09 -12.41
CA GLU A 239 12.93 12.79 -12.91
C GLU A 239 11.95 12.12 -11.95
N LEU A 240 12.29 12.05 -10.65
CA LEU A 240 11.39 11.54 -9.62
C LEU A 240 10.05 12.32 -9.55
N SER A 241 10.09 13.64 -9.71
CA SER A 241 8.88 14.48 -9.70
C SER A 241 7.99 14.24 -10.93
N ARG A 242 8.60 14.07 -12.10
CA ARG A 242 7.88 13.75 -13.35
C ARG A 242 7.19 12.40 -13.27
N MET A 243 7.85 11.40 -12.68
CA MET A 243 7.28 10.06 -12.50
C MET A 243 6.00 10.03 -11.66
N ARG A 244 5.81 10.98 -10.73
CA ARG A 244 4.61 11.01 -9.87
C ARG A 244 3.39 11.70 -10.47
N ASN A 245 3.58 12.60 -11.44
CA ASN A 245 2.55 13.59 -11.80
C ASN A 245 1.96 13.45 -13.21
N ASP A 246 2.49 12.59 -14.09
CA ASP A 246 2.02 12.51 -15.48
C ASP A 246 1.72 11.07 -15.95
N PRO A 247 0.45 10.64 -15.93
CA PRO A 247 0.02 9.34 -16.48
C PRO A 247 0.28 9.20 -17.98
N GLN A 248 0.39 10.30 -18.74
CA GLN A 248 0.56 10.28 -20.20
C GLN A 248 2.04 10.17 -20.63
N GLN A 249 2.99 10.33 -19.71
CA GLN A 249 4.42 10.15 -19.97
C GLN A 249 4.96 8.77 -19.58
N GLN A 250 4.09 7.79 -19.32
CA GLN A 250 4.46 6.37 -19.35
C GLN A 250 4.79 5.96 -20.80
N ARG A 251 5.91 6.46 -21.33
CA ARG A 251 6.50 5.91 -22.55
C ARG A 251 6.97 4.51 -22.20
N HIS A 252 6.17 3.54 -22.59
CA HIS A 252 6.56 2.15 -22.55
C HIS A 252 7.54 1.95 -23.70
N VAL A 253 8.72 1.45 -23.37
CA VAL A 253 9.72 1.03 -24.35
C VAL A 253 10.09 -0.41 -24.05
N GLN A 254 10.61 -1.08 -25.06
CA GLN A 254 11.18 -2.41 -24.88
C GLN A 254 12.40 -2.30 -23.95
N LEU A 255 12.48 -3.16 -22.93
CA LEU A 255 13.60 -3.22 -21.98
C LEU A 255 15.00 -3.13 -22.65
N PRO A 256 15.27 -3.84 -23.77
CA PRO A 256 16.54 -3.70 -24.48
C PRO A 256 16.87 -2.26 -24.91
N ALA A 257 15.86 -1.47 -25.31
CA ALA A 257 16.05 -0.09 -25.74
C ALA A 257 16.42 0.84 -24.57
N ALA A 258 15.74 0.69 -23.42
CA ALA A 258 16.06 1.43 -22.21
C ALA A 258 17.48 1.11 -21.71
N VAL A 259 17.87 -0.17 -21.70
CA VAL A 259 19.22 -0.59 -21.32
C VAL A 259 20.27 -0.03 -22.27
N ALA A 260 20.02 -0.09 -23.59
CA ALA A 260 20.95 0.43 -24.59
C ALA A 260 21.19 1.95 -24.43
N GLU A 261 20.14 2.70 -24.09
CA GLU A 261 20.24 4.14 -23.84
C GLU A 261 21.09 4.45 -22.60
N VAL A 262 20.90 3.73 -21.49
CA VAL A 262 21.75 3.90 -20.29
C VAL A 262 23.22 3.56 -20.56
N ILE A 263 23.48 2.46 -21.28
CA ILE A 263 24.84 2.09 -21.68
C ILE A 263 25.47 3.19 -22.54
N ARG A 264 24.70 3.78 -23.46
CA ARG A 264 25.16 4.89 -24.30
C ARG A 264 25.54 6.11 -23.46
N GLN A 265 24.72 6.47 -22.47
CA GLN A 265 24.96 7.61 -21.59
C GLN A 265 26.19 7.43 -20.69
N LEU A 266 26.40 6.22 -20.15
CA LEU A 266 27.50 5.94 -19.21
C LEU A 266 28.80 5.47 -19.86
N ARG A 267 28.83 5.29 -21.18
CA ARG A 267 30.00 4.78 -21.92
C ARG A 267 31.27 5.60 -21.69
N GLU A 268 31.17 6.93 -21.70
CA GLU A 268 32.34 7.80 -21.51
C GLU A 268 32.88 7.71 -20.08
N ALA A 269 31.99 7.71 -19.09
CA ALA A 269 32.35 7.55 -17.69
C ALA A 269 33.00 6.19 -17.41
N ALA A 270 32.43 5.11 -17.96
CA ALA A 270 32.99 3.77 -17.84
C ALA A 270 34.38 3.66 -18.49
N LYS A 271 34.57 4.29 -19.66
CA LYS A 271 35.87 4.33 -20.33
C LYS A 271 36.92 5.11 -19.54
N ALA A 272 36.53 6.21 -18.89
CA ALA A 272 37.43 7.00 -18.05
C ALA A 272 37.95 6.20 -16.85
N GLU A 273 37.12 5.33 -16.29
CA GLU A 273 37.45 4.48 -15.14
C GLU A 273 37.96 3.07 -15.52
N ASN A 274 38.16 2.80 -16.82
CA ASN A 274 38.53 1.49 -17.37
C ASN A 274 37.59 0.34 -16.94
N VAL A 275 36.29 0.58 -16.97
CA VAL A 275 35.24 -0.38 -16.62
C VAL A 275 34.50 -0.83 -17.89
N GLU A 276 34.40 -2.14 -18.09
CA GLU A 276 33.65 -2.73 -19.21
C GLU A 276 32.18 -2.93 -18.83
N ILE A 277 31.25 -2.34 -19.59
CA ILE A 277 29.81 -2.59 -19.43
C ILE A 277 29.37 -3.69 -20.39
N ARG A 278 28.79 -4.76 -19.84
CA ARG A 278 28.35 -5.96 -20.57
C ARG A 278 26.87 -6.21 -20.32
N VAL A 279 26.21 -6.88 -21.26
CA VAL A 279 24.84 -7.39 -21.10
C VAL A 279 24.91 -8.91 -21.17
N ALA A 280 24.40 -9.58 -20.13
CA ALA A 280 24.40 -11.03 -20.06
C ALA A 280 23.19 -11.59 -20.85
N GLY A 281 23.48 -12.25 -21.97
CA GLY A 281 22.45 -12.86 -22.82
C GLY A 281 21.59 -11.85 -23.59
N GLU A 282 20.44 -12.31 -24.07
CA GLU A 282 19.44 -11.48 -24.73
C GLU A 282 18.42 -10.97 -23.71
N LEU A 283 18.25 -9.64 -23.66
CA LEU A 283 17.21 -9.02 -22.85
C LEU A 283 15.84 -9.27 -23.49
N PRO A 284 14.82 -9.71 -22.73
CA PRO A 284 13.51 -10.02 -23.27
C PRO A 284 12.82 -8.73 -23.74
N PRO A 285 12.07 -8.77 -24.86
CA PRO A 285 11.30 -7.64 -25.35
C PRO A 285 10.03 -7.46 -24.51
N VAL A 286 10.21 -6.89 -23.33
CA VAL A 286 9.13 -6.54 -22.40
C VAL A 286 8.98 -5.03 -22.34
N GLU A 287 7.74 -4.58 -22.43
CA GLU A 287 7.39 -3.17 -22.28
C GLU A 287 7.57 -2.72 -20.83
N VAL A 288 8.41 -1.71 -20.63
CA VAL A 288 8.74 -1.14 -19.33
C VAL A 288 8.60 0.37 -19.37
N ASN A 289 8.34 0.98 -18.21
CA ASN A 289 8.40 2.44 -18.08
C ASN A 289 9.84 2.91 -18.30
N ALA A 290 10.11 3.56 -19.44
CA ALA A 290 11.44 3.97 -19.86
C ALA A 290 12.14 4.81 -18.77
N ALA A 291 11.48 5.86 -18.29
CA ALA A 291 12.05 6.79 -17.31
C ALA A 291 12.41 6.09 -16.00
N ALA A 292 11.56 5.15 -15.54
CA ALA A 292 11.82 4.40 -14.32
C ALA A 292 13.03 3.47 -14.46
N VAL A 293 13.08 2.70 -15.56
CA VAL A 293 14.17 1.75 -15.81
C VAL A 293 15.48 2.48 -16.06
N GLU A 294 15.47 3.56 -16.85
CA GLU A 294 16.64 4.40 -17.10
C GLU A 294 17.16 5.03 -15.81
N LEU A 295 16.29 5.58 -14.95
CA LEU A 295 16.67 6.13 -13.65
C LEU A 295 17.26 5.05 -12.73
N CYS A 296 16.64 3.87 -12.65
CA CYS A 296 17.14 2.78 -11.83
C CYS A 296 18.51 2.27 -12.32
N LEU A 297 18.61 1.94 -13.60
CA LEU A 297 19.84 1.43 -14.20
C LEU A 297 20.97 2.45 -14.19
N SER A 298 20.69 3.71 -14.50
CA SER A 298 21.73 4.76 -14.45
C SER A 298 22.32 4.88 -13.06
N ASN A 299 21.49 4.85 -12.00
CA ASN A 299 21.96 4.87 -10.62
C ASN A 299 22.75 3.61 -10.24
N LEU A 300 22.29 2.41 -10.64
CA LEU A 300 22.99 1.16 -10.32
C LEU A 300 24.32 1.03 -11.07
N VAL A 301 24.33 1.26 -12.38
CA VAL A 301 25.54 1.16 -13.23
C VAL A 301 26.54 2.26 -12.89
N ALA A 302 26.09 3.49 -12.62
CA ALA A 302 26.99 4.56 -12.17
C ALA A 302 27.63 4.23 -10.81
N ASN A 303 26.88 3.62 -9.89
CA ASN A 303 27.45 3.11 -8.63
C ASN A 303 28.51 2.03 -8.90
N ALA A 304 28.21 1.07 -9.78
CA ALA A 304 29.13 0.00 -10.12
C ALA A 304 30.45 0.51 -10.75
N ILE A 305 30.38 1.50 -11.65
CA ILE A 305 31.57 2.17 -12.21
C ILE A 305 32.36 2.88 -11.11
N LYS A 306 31.67 3.65 -10.28
CA LYS A 306 32.26 4.50 -9.24
C LYS A 306 32.91 3.71 -8.10
N TYR A 307 32.37 2.55 -7.75
CA TYR A 307 32.90 1.66 -6.71
C TYR A 307 33.69 0.48 -7.29
N SER A 308 34.13 0.60 -8.55
CA SER A 308 35.05 -0.36 -9.16
C SER A 308 36.39 -0.37 -8.41
N ASP A 309 37.00 -1.55 -8.31
CA ASP A 309 38.24 -1.72 -7.57
C ASP A 309 39.44 -1.33 -8.45
N ALA A 310 40.19 -0.32 -8.01
CA ALA A 310 41.32 0.21 -8.77
C ALA A 310 42.45 -0.81 -8.94
N ASP A 311 42.56 -1.78 -8.04
CA ASP A 311 43.64 -2.76 -8.01
C ASP A 311 43.36 -3.97 -8.91
N LYS A 312 42.12 -4.11 -9.41
CA LYS A 312 41.74 -5.20 -10.32
C LYS A 312 42.08 -4.85 -11.78
N PRO A 313 42.72 -5.78 -12.53
CA PRO A 313 43.10 -5.55 -13.92
C PRO A 313 41.89 -5.55 -14.88
N ASP A 314 40.88 -6.40 -14.60
CA ASP A 314 39.65 -6.50 -15.38
C ASP A 314 38.47 -6.00 -14.54
N ARG A 315 37.99 -4.79 -14.80
CA ARG A 315 36.82 -4.21 -14.11
C ARG A 315 35.61 -4.28 -15.02
N TRP A 316 34.50 -4.79 -14.51
CA TRP A 316 33.30 -4.96 -15.32
C TRP A 316 32.01 -4.76 -14.53
N VAL A 317 30.98 -4.41 -15.28
CA VAL A 317 29.59 -4.33 -14.84
C VAL A 317 28.75 -5.10 -15.83
N GLU A 318 27.92 -6.01 -15.33
CA GLU A 318 27.07 -6.88 -16.12
C GLU A 318 25.60 -6.61 -15.81
N ILE A 319 24.83 -6.32 -16.85
CA ILE A 319 23.38 -6.13 -16.78
C ILE A 319 22.70 -7.42 -17.26
N SER A 320 21.81 -7.98 -16.45
CA SER A 320 21.01 -9.15 -16.82
C SER A 320 19.55 -8.96 -16.42
N SER A 321 18.67 -9.79 -16.96
CA SER A 321 17.25 -9.78 -16.63
C SER A 321 16.70 -11.18 -16.56
N GLU A 322 15.74 -11.40 -15.66
CA GLU A 322 15.00 -12.66 -15.55
C GLU A 322 13.51 -12.36 -15.36
N MET A 323 12.66 -13.17 -15.98
CA MET A 323 11.23 -13.17 -15.69
C MET A 323 10.99 -14.12 -14.52
N SER A 324 10.30 -13.66 -13.48
CA SER A 324 9.96 -14.47 -12.30
C SER A 324 8.47 -14.34 -12.00
N GLY A 325 7.83 -15.44 -11.64
CA GLY A 325 6.40 -15.46 -11.30
C GLY A 325 5.67 -16.65 -11.87
N ASP A 326 4.43 -16.84 -11.44
CA ASP A 326 3.54 -17.89 -11.91
C ASP A 326 2.19 -17.30 -12.38
N PRO A 327 1.35 -18.09 -13.06
CA PRO A 327 0.06 -17.61 -13.57
C PRO A 327 -0.88 -17.04 -12.50
N GLU A 328 -0.78 -17.51 -11.25
CA GLU A 328 -1.65 -17.12 -10.12
C GLU A 328 -1.15 -15.87 -9.38
N SER A 329 0.16 -15.68 -9.28
CA SER A 329 0.81 -14.58 -8.54
C SER A 329 1.31 -13.44 -9.44
N GLY A 330 1.22 -13.60 -10.76
CA GLY A 330 1.65 -12.61 -11.75
C GLY A 330 3.12 -12.74 -12.13
N TYR A 331 3.50 -12.13 -13.25
CA TYR A 331 4.88 -12.12 -13.74
C TYR A 331 5.57 -10.79 -13.39
N GLU A 332 6.76 -10.87 -12.81
CA GLU A 332 7.66 -9.76 -12.52
C GLU A 332 8.89 -9.83 -13.43
N MET A 333 9.28 -8.69 -14.00
CA MET A 333 10.56 -8.51 -14.67
C MET A 333 11.60 -8.10 -13.64
N ILE A 334 12.60 -8.94 -13.41
CA ILE A 334 13.72 -8.65 -12.53
C ILE A 334 14.90 -8.20 -13.39
N VAL A 335 15.47 -7.05 -13.08
CA VAL A 335 16.68 -6.52 -13.71
C VAL A 335 17.80 -6.50 -12.66
N LYS A 336 18.96 -7.05 -13.02
CA LYS A 336 20.12 -7.20 -12.13
C LYS A 336 21.33 -6.48 -12.72
N VAL A 337 22.05 -5.76 -11.87
CA VAL A 337 23.34 -5.14 -12.17
C VAL A 337 24.37 -5.78 -11.24
N ARG A 338 25.27 -6.57 -11.83
CA ARG A 338 26.36 -7.24 -11.13
C ARG A 338 27.67 -6.52 -11.41
N ASP A 339 28.49 -6.31 -10.39
CA ASP A 339 29.81 -5.71 -10.51
C ASP A 339 30.86 -6.54 -9.77
N ASN A 340 32.12 -6.40 -10.17
CA ASN A 340 33.27 -6.99 -9.48
C ASN A 340 34.08 -5.94 -8.69
N GLY A 341 33.42 -4.93 -8.14
CA GLY A 341 34.05 -3.82 -7.42
C GLY A 341 34.60 -4.19 -6.03
N LEU A 342 34.69 -3.18 -5.16
CA LEU A 342 35.20 -3.29 -3.78
C LEU A 342 34.35 -4.20 -2.87
N GLY A 343 33.15 -4.57 -3.31
CA GLY A 343 32.17 -5.28 -2.48
C GLY A 343 31.57 -4.38 -1.38
N VAL A 344 30.79 -4.98 -0.47
CA VAL A 344 30.22 -4.27 0.68
C VAL A 344 30.44 -5.08 1.97
N PRO A 345 31.03 -4.48 3.02
CA PRO A 345 31.19 -5.13 4.32
C PRO A 345 29.86 -5.55 4.94
N GLU A 346 29.82 -6.71 5.59
CA GLU A 346 28.57 -7.34 6.09
C GLU A 346 27.75 -6.41 7.00
N GLU A 347 28.41 -5.76 7.95
CA GLU A 347 27.82 -4.81 8.90
C GLU A 347 27.14 -3.59 8.22
N ARG A 348 27.47 -3.33 6.95
CA ARG A 348 27.01 -2.16 6.18
C ARG A 348 25.88 -2.50 5.20
N ARG A 349 25.65 -3.79 4.92
CA ARG A 349 24.71 -4.26 3.89
C ARG A 349 23.26 -3.88 4.16
N ALA A 350 22.82 -3.99 5.42
CA ALA A 350 21.44 -3.71 5.82
C ALA A 350 21.00 -2.26 5.55
N ARG A 351 21.97 -1.33 5.46
CA ARG A 351 21.72 0.11 5.39
C ARG A 351 21.92 0.70 3.99
N LEU A 352 22.28 -0.11 2.99
CA LEU A 352 22.62 0.39 1.65
C LEU A 352 21.51 1.17 0.95
N PHE A 353 20.25 0.83 1.20
CA PHE A 353 19.09 1.51 0.65
C PHE A 353 18.60 2.67 1.54
N GLU A 354 19.27 2.94 2.67
CA GLU A 354 19.03 4.15 3.46
C GLU A 354 19.54 5.37 2.70
N ARG A 355 18.79 6.47 2.82
CA ARG A 355 19.17 7.73 2.18
C ARG A 355 20.45 8.26 2.81
N PHE A 356 21.36 8.78 1.98
CA PHE A 356 22.63 9.39 2.41
C PHE A 356 23.61 8.41 3.07
N TYR A 357 23.29 7.11 3.06
CA TYR A 357 24.20 6.09 3.58
C TYR A 357 25.29 5.78 2.57
N ARG A 358 26.54 5.69 3.04
CA ARG A 358 27.71 5.37 2.21
C ARG A 358 28.54 4.28 2.88
N ALA A 359 28.60 3.11 2.24
CA ALA A 359 29.35 1.98 2.78
C ALA A 359 30.87 2.20 2.85
N HIS A 360 31.44 3.16 2.11
CA HIS A 360 32.90 3.33 1.96
C HIS A 360 33.45 4.68 2.48
N GLU A 361 32.70 5.39 3.33
CA GLU A 361 33.01 6.76 3.77
C GLU A 361 34.39 6.95 4.41
N HIS A 362 34.94 5.90 5.06
CA HIS A 362 36.23 5.96 5.77
C HIS A 362 37.41 5.36 5.01
N VAL A 363 37.17 4.59 3.93
CA VAL A 363 38.22 3.82 3.23
C VAL A 363 38.68 4.54 1.96
N HIS A 364 37.79 5.30 1.30
CA HIS A 364 38.12 6.06 0.09
C HIS A 364 37.49 7.46 0.11
N ALA A 365 38.16 8.40 0.79
CA ALA A 365 37.76 9.81 0.85
C ALA A 365 37.63 10.49 -0.53
N ASN A 366 38.21 9.89 -1.58
CA ASN A 366 38.20 10.43 -2.94
C ASN A 366 36.95 10.06 -3.75
N ILE A 367 36.10 9.13 -3.31
CA ILE A 367 34.91 8.71 -4.07
C ILE A 367 33.73 9.66 -3.78
N SER A 368 33.40 10.61 -4.68
CA SER A 368 32.29 11.57 -4.46
C SER A 368 30.93 10.96 -4.76
N GLY A 369 29.96 11.15 -3.87
CA GLY A 369 28.53 11.14 -4.23
C GLY A 369 27.60 11.14 -3.04
N THR A 370 26.33 11.38 -3.35
CA THR A 370 25.30 11.87 -2.41
C THR A 370 24.66 10.80 -1.52
N GLY A 371 24.95 9.51 -1.76
CA GLY A 371 24.27 8.40 -1.06
C GLY A 371 22.77 8.31 -1.35
N LEU A 372 22.28 9.02 -2.39
CA LEU A 372 20.87 9.01 -2.78
C LEU A 372 20.53 7.91 -3.78
N GLY A 373 21.47 7.48 -4.62
CA GLY A 373 21.17 6.64 -5.79
C GLY A 373 20.39 5.36 -5.47
N LEU A 374 20.83 4.57 -4.48
CA LEU A 374 20.11 3.34 -4.10
C LEU A 374 18.73 3.62 -3.47
N SER A 375 18.61 4.71 -2.72
CA SER A 375 17.32 5.12 -2.16
C SER A 375 16.33 5.62 -3.22
N ILE A 376 16.85 6.24 -4.29
CA ILE A 376 16.08 6.64 -5.47
C ILE A 376 15.58 5.39 -6.20
N VAL A 377 16.45 4.39 -6.43
CA VAL A 377 16.06 3.10 -7.03
C VAL A 377 14.92 2.47 -6.23
N ARG A 378 15.06 2.38 -4.90
CA ARG A 378 14.04 1.80 -4.03
C ARG A 378 12.69 2.55 -4.10
N GLU A 379 12.69 3.88 -4.06
CA GLU A 379 11.44 4.66 -4.13
C GLU A 379 10.78 4.57 -5.52
N THR A 380 11.59 4.61 -6.57
CA THR A 380 11.17 4.49 -7.97
C THR A 380 10.45 3.16 -8.20
N VAL A 381 11.09 2.06 -7.79
CA VAL A 381 10.58 0.70 -7.95
C VAL A 381 9.35 0.47 -7.07
N LYS A 382 9.34 0.99 -5.84
CA LYS A 382 8.17 0.91 -4.95
C LYS A 382 6.95 1.65 -5.53
N THR A 383 7.16 2.76 -6.22
CA THR A 383 6.08 3.51 -6.89
C THR A 383 5.43 2.70 -8.01
N LEU A 384 6.18 1.78 -8.63
CA LEU A 384 5.69 0.85 -9.64
C LEU A 384 5.15 -0.46 -9.05
N GLY A 385 5.07 -0.61 -7.72
CA GLY A 385 4.63 -1.84 -7.08
C GLY A 385 5.68 -2.97 -7.04
N GLY A 386 6.93 -2.68 -7.38
CA GLY A 386 8.03 -3.65 -7.33
C GLY A 386 8.88 -3.58 -6.06
N ARG A 387 9.99 -4.34 -6.03
CA ARG A 387 10.98 -4.35 -4.94
C ARG A 387 12.40 -4.17 -5.45
N ALA A 388 13.27 -3.59 -4.63
CA ALA A 388 14.71 -3.47 -4.90
C ALA A 388 15.52 -4.10 -3.76
N TRP A 389 16.59 -4.83 -4.08
CA TRP A 389 17.42 -5.55 -3.13
C TRP A 389 18.87 -5.66 -3.61
N ALA A 390 19.74 -6.17 -2.74
CA ALA A 390 21.15 -6.39 -3.05
C ALA A 390 21.60 -7.77 -2.53
N GLU A 391 22.44 -8.44 -3.31
CA GLU A 391 23.08 -9.71 -3.00
C GLU A 391 24.60 -9.53 -3.08
N PHE A 392 25.35 -10.27 -2.26
CA PHE A 392 26.79 -10.10 -2.11
C PHE A 392 27.51 -11.43 -2.34
N PRO A 393 27.72 -11.83 -3.60
CA PRO A 393 28.56 -12.97 -3.92
C PRO A 393 30.02 -12.70 -3.49
N GLU A 394 30.86 -13.74 -3.44
CA GLU A 394 32.26 -13.61 -3.01
C GLU A 394 33.06 -12.56 -3.84
N ASP A 395 32.71 -12.40 -5.13
CA ASP A 395 33.38 -11.49 -6.06
C ASP A 395 32.52 -10.28 -6.47
N GLY A 396 32.09 -9.48 -5.49
CA GLY A 396 31.51 -8.14 -5.72
C GLY A 396 30.10 -7.95 -5.17
N ALA A 397 29.22 -7.33 -5.95
CA ALA A 397 27.85 -7.06 -5.54
C ALA A 397 26.86 -7.23 -6.71
N VAL A 398 25.62 -7.61 -6.38
CA VAL A 398 24.50 -7.66 -7.31
C VAL A 398 23.41 -6.77 -6.76
N PHE A 399 23.06 -5.71 -7.48
CA PHE A 399 21.91 -4.88 -7.16
C PHE A 399 20.79 -5.19 -8.13
N ALA A 400 19.60 -5.44 -7.59
CA ALA A 400 18.47 -5.92 -8.38
C ALA A 400 17.20 -5.12 -8.07
N PHE A 401 16.34 -5.00 -9.08
CA PHE A 401 14.99 -4.48 -8.91
C PHE A 401 13.97 -5.26 -9.75
N SER A 402 12.75 -5.39 -9.24
CA SER A 402 11.62 -5.97 -9.95
C SER A 402 10.65 -4.87 -10.42
N ILE A 403 10.06 -5.06 -11.60
CA ILE A 403 8.93 -4.27 -12.09
C ILE A 403 7.83 -5.25 -12.48
N PRO A 404 6.58 -5.05 -12.04
CA PRO A 404 5.48 -5.90 -12.49
C PRO A 404 5.32 -5.77 -14.01
N THR A 405 5.17 -6.90 -14.70
CA THR A 405 4.90 -6.89 -16.14
C THR A 405 3.41 -6.64 -16.36
N ARG A 406 3.07 -5.57 -17.08
CA ARG A 406 1.70 -5.35 -17.52
C ARG A 406 1.29 -6.47 -18.46
N ARG A 407 0.16 -7.14 -18.17
CA ARG A 407 -0.50 -8.00 -19.16
C ARG A 407 -1.15 -7.09 -20.20
N ASP A 408 -1.22 -7.54 -21.45
CA ASP A 408 -1.97 -6.91 -22.56
C ASP A 408 -3.50 -6.80 -22.28
N GLN A 409 -3.93 -7.11 -21.05
CA GLN A 409 -5.30 -7.07 -20.53
C GLN A 409 -5.42 -6.23 -19.25
N ASP A 410 -4.35 -5.59 -18.76
CA ASP A 410 -4.51 -4.60 -17.69
C ASP A 410 -5.27 -3.40 -18.27
N PRO A 411 -6.46 -3.05 -17.74
CA PRO A 411 -7.25 -1.98 -18.31
C PRO A 411 -6.41 -0.70 -18.30
N THR A 412 -6.20 -0.12 -19.49
CA THR A 412 -5.67 1.22 -19.59
C THR A 412 -6.58 2.10 -18.73
N ARG A 413 -6.01 2.94 -17.85
CA ARG A 413 -6.81 3.93 -17.09
C ARG A 413 -7.63 4.86 -18.02
N ALA A 414 -7.34 4.85 -19.33
CA ALA A 414 -8.11 5.49 -20.39
C ALA A 414 -9.32 4.67 -20.89
N ASP A 415 -9.30 3.34 -20.79
CA ASP A 415 -10.42 2.47 -21.22
C ASP A 415 -11.51 2.33 -20.17
N ALA A 416 -11.21 2.59 -18.89
CA ALA A 416 -12.21 2.70 -17.82
C ALA A 416 -13.15 3.93 -17.97
N ALA A 417 -12.93 4.79 -18.96
CA ALA A 417 -13.75 5.97 -19.22
C ALA A 417 -14.77 5.80 -20.37
N SER A 418 -14.86 4.63 -21.00
CA SER A 418 -15.91 4.35 -22.00
C SER A 418 -16.79 3.18 -21.56
N PRO A 419 -18.11 3.36 -21.39
CA PRO A 419 -19.00 2.25 -21.10
C PRO A 419 -19.03 1.26 -22.28
N PRO A 420 -19.12 -0.06 -22.02
CA PRO A 420 -19.17 -1.05 -23.08
C PRO A 420 -20.40 -0.84 -23.97
N SER A 421 -20.24 -1.04 -25.27
CA SER A 421 -21.33 -0.89 -26.23
C SER A 421 -22.38 -1.98 -26.01
N GLY A 422 -23.66 -1.63 -26.14
CA GLY A 422 -24.79 -2.54 -25.84
C GLY A 422 -24.87 -3.82 -26.70
N ALA A 423 -23.95 -4.03 -27.64
CA ALA A 423 -23.85 -5.25 -28.43
C ALA A 423 -23.17 -6.41 -27.66
N GLU A 424 -22.12 -6.12 -26.87
CA GLU A 424 -21.37 -7.15 -26.13
C GLU A 424 -22.15 -7.71 -24.93
N VAL A 425 -23.04 -6.89 -24.35
CA VAL A 425 -23.93 -7.29 -23.24
C VAL A 425 -25.01 -8.29 -23.69
N ASN A 426 -25.42 -8.25 -24.96
CA ASN A 426 -26.43 -9.18 -25.49
C ASN A 426 -25.81 -10.53 -25.87
N GLU A 427 -24.61 -10.58 -26.44
CA GLU A 427 -23.95 -11.85 -26.78
C GLU A 427 -23.57 -12.68 -25.54
N LEU A 428 -23.18 -12.03 -24.44
CA LEU A 428 -22.85 -12.73 -23.19
C LEU A 428 -24.12 -13.29 -22.51
N ARG A 429 -25.24 -12.58 -22.62
CA ARG A 429 -26.53 -12.99 -22.07
C ARG A 429 -27.13 -14.19 -22.81
N ASP A 430 -26.95 -14.27 -24.12
CA ASP A 430 -27.43 -15.40 -24.93
C ASP A 430 -26.61 -16.68 -24.70
N ARG A 431 -25.29 -16.56 -24.47
CA ARG A 431 -24.44 -17.71 -24.11
C ARG A 431 -24.82 -18.31 -22.76
N ILE A 432 -25.07 -17.49 -21.73
CA ILE A 432 -25.46 -17.95 -20.39
C ILE A 432 -26.89 -18.55 -20.39
N GLY A 433 -27.78 -18.08 -21.26
CA GLY A 433 -29.12 -18.65 -21.43
C GLY A 433 -29.12 -20.05 -22.04
N SER A 434 -28.23 -20.31 -23.00
CA SER A 434 -28.15 -21.60 -23.70
C SER A 434 -27.60 -22.74 -22.82
N ASP A 435 -26.65 -22.45 -21.93
CA ASP A 435 -26.03 -23.46 -21.05
C ASP A 435 -26.95 -23.94 -19.92
N ARG A 436 -27.94 -23.12 -19.52
CA ARG A 436 -28.96 -23.53 -18.53
C ARG A 436 -30.08 -24.39 -19.11
N ALA A 437 -30.30 -24.36 -20.43
CA ALA A 437 -31.31 -25.19 -21.09
C ALA A 437 -30.81 -26.62 -21.36
N ALA A 438 -29.50 -26.83 -21.48
CA ALA A 438 -28.89 -28.15 -21.72
C ALA A 438 -28.71 -29.01 -20.46
N LYS A 439 -28.99 -28.46 -19.27
CA LYS A 439 -28.82 -29.13 -17.96
C LYS A 439 -30.14 -29.37 -17.20
N ARG A 440 -31.28 -29.38 -17.87
CA ARG A 440 -32.58 -29.79 -17.30
C ARG A 440 -33.18 -30.97 -18.00
#